data_AF-A0A450Z6C0-F1
#
_entry.id   AF-A0A450Z6C0-F1
#
_cell.length_a   1.000
_cell.length_b   1.000
_cell.length_c   1.000
_cell.angle_alpha   90.00
_cell.angle_beta   90.00
_cell.angle_gamma   90.00
#
_symmetry.space_group_name_H-M   'P 1'
#
loop_
_entity.id
_entity.type
_entity.pdbx_description
1 polymer ?
#
loop_
_entity_poly.entity_id
_entity_poly.type
_entity_poly.pdbx_seq_one_letter_code
_entity_poly.pdbx_strand_id
1 'polypeptide(L)'
;MPRQKRRAGHPGTCAPRQRGADPCRGMRRCRHPPQARPLFSGSGLGLDSGMRIWDIDPGYLNRQSLLGEHRELHGIASILRNGKKGYARHPETLRWSGHGWALERRHRQLACEMALRGYVDRSPVGIHANEGVWPATYIDAPHRQFRLLGEKYADKEKGRIPLPANEQALWSHYKYSVLARDPGRYREIGRAVSRKELGFDRLALELVAISRTRPGEGGLRNAIQHMWGHASRESGEKRLAIQSLSLRELFLVTREIALEIREPYLMKSTALGELLAWMEVP
;
A
#
# COMPACT_ATOMS: atom_id res chain seq x y z
N MET A 1 -2.14 -64.75 -29.72
CA MET A 1 -0.82 -65.31 -30.10
C MET A 1 0.17 -64.14 -30.19
N PRO A 2 1.44 -64.24 -29.74
CA PRO A 2 1.87 -64.56 -28.38
C PRO A 2 2.98 -63.62 -27.84
N ARG A 3 3.24 -63.75 -26.52
CA ARG A 3 4.56 -63.72 -25.82
C ARG A 3 5.37 -62.42 -25.77
N GLN A 4 5.52 -61.80 -24.59
CA GLN A 4 6.50 -62.13 -23.52
C GLN A 4 7.97 -61.80 -23.85
N LYS A 5 8.60 -60.97 -23.00
CA LYS A 5 9.80 -61.27 -22.15
C LYS A 5 10.25 -59.95 -21.48
N ARG A 6 10.15 -59.76 -20.16
CA ARG A 6 10.96 -60.30 -19.02
C ARG A 6 12.46 -59.98 -19.09
N ARG A 7 12.94 -59.19 -18.11
CA ARG A 7 14.03 -59.44 -17.11
C ARG A 7 14.29 -58.11 -16.36
N ALA A 8 14.22 -57.95 -15.03
CA ALA A 8 14.62 -58.70 -13.82
C ALA A 8 16.12 -58.58 -13.46
N GLY A 9 16.40 -58.17 -12.20
CA GLY A 9 17.71 -58.13 -11.51
C GLY A 9 17.93 -56.78 -10.80
N HIS A 10 17.52 -56.48 -9.56
CA HIS A 10 17.72 -57.09 -8.22
C HIS A 10 19.13 -56.85 -7.59
N PRO A 11 19.28 -56.86 -6.25
CA PRO A 11 19.79 -55.76 -5.44
C PRO A 11 21.11 -56.11 -4.71
N GLY A 12 21.71 -55.13 -4.01
CA GLY A 12 22.92 -55.35 -3.21
C GLY A 12 22.94 -54.53 -1.91
N THR A 13 22.99 -55.24 -0.79
CA THR A 13 22.93 -54.81 0.61
C THR A 13 24.32 -54.82 1.28
N CYS A 14 24.39 -54.17 2.45
CA CYS A 14 25.22 -54.47 3.65
C CYS A 14 26.64 -53.86 3.85
N ALA A 15 26.67 -52.83 4.71
CA ALA A 15 27.25 -52.82 6.09
C ALA A 15 28.81 -52.75 6.29
N PRO A 16 29.36 -52.74 7.55
CA PRO A 16 29.92 -51.56 8.24
C PRO A 16 31.39 -51.76 8.76
N ARG A 17 32.03 -50.74 9.38
CA ARG A 17 33.20 -50.86 10.32
C ARG A 17 33.52 -49.52 11.01
N GLN A 18 33.41 -49.39 12.34
CA GLN A 18 34.40 -49.58 13.44
C GLN A 18 35.51 -48.50 13.52
N ARG A 19 35.48 -47.62 14.54
CA ARG A 19 36.18 -47.62 15.86
C ARG A 19 37.64 -47.12 15.84
N GLY A 20 37.92 -46.13 16.70
CA GLY A 20 39.25 -45.76 17.18
C GLY A 20 39.16 -44.71 18.31
N ALA A 21 39.38 -45.16 19.55
CA ALA A 21 39.84 -44.35 20.69
C ALA A 21 41.36 -44.07 20.50
N ASP A 22 42.08 -43.14 21.15
CA ASP A 22 42.23 -42.91 22.60
C ASP A 22 43.24 -41.70 22.81
N PRO A 23 43.97 -41.46 23.93
CA PRO A 23 43.77 -40.35 24.89
C PRO A 23 44.99 -39.40 25.09
N CYS A 24 44.82 -38.27 25.82
CA CYS A 24 45.83 -37.60 26.70
C CYS A 24 45.28 -36.27 27.27
N ARG A 25 44.80 -36.19 28.52
CA ARG A 25 45.51 -35.89 29.78
C ARG A 25 46.07 -34.46 29.91
N GLY A 26 45.26 -33.58 30.52
CA GLY A 26 45.61 -32.77 31.69
C GLY A 26 46.43 -31.48 31.52
N MET A 27 45.81 -30.33 31.85
CA MET A 27 46.40 -29.33 32.74
C MET A 27 45.35 -28.34 33.25
N ARG A 28 45.64 -27.75 34.41
CA ARG A 28 44.75 -27.03 35.32
C ARG A 28 44.79 -25.51 35.08
N ARG A 29 43.66 -24.85 35.37
CA ARG A 29 43.46 -23.43 35.77
C ARG A 29 43.87 -22.39 34.70
N CYS A 30 43.03 -21.43 34.33
CA CYS A 30 42.63 -20.28 35.13
C CYS A 30 41.26 -19.73 34.73
N ARG A 31 40.50 -19.25 35.74
CA ARG A 31 39.26 -18.49 35.55
C ARG A 31 39.63 -17.07 35.10
N HIS A 32 39.09 -16.64 33.96
CA HIS A 32 38.98 -15.23 33.61
C HIS A 32 37.51 -14.85 33.37
N PRO A 33 37.08 -13.64 33.81
CA PRO A 33 35.70 -13.19 33.71
C PRO A 33 35.32 -12.93 32.24
N PRO A 34 34.02 -12.99 31.89
CA PRO A 34 33.57 -12.70 30.54
C PRO A 34 33.82 -11.22 30.24
N GLN A 35 34.77 -10.96 29.34
CA GLN A 35 34.93 -9.63 28.76
C GLN A 35 33.71 -9.34 27.90
N ALA A 36 33.05 -8.23 28.23
CA ALA A 36 31.93 -7.67 27.50
C ALA A 36 32.31 -7.53 26.01
N ARG A 37 31.52 -8.18 25.15
CA ARG A 37 31.59 -7.97 23.71
C ARG A 37 31.30 -6.49 23.43
N PRO A 38 32.08 -5.82 22.55
CA PRO A 38 31.75 -4.48 22.12
C PRO A 38 30.38 -4.47 21.45
N LEU A 39 29.61 -3.44 21.81
CA LEU A 39 28.33 -3.06 21.25
C LEU A 39 28.35 -3.22 19.72
N PHE A 40 27.46 -4.07 19.24
CA PHE A 40 27.12 -4.21 17.83
C PHE A 40 26.85 -2.82 17.24
N SER A 41 27.74 -2.39 16.36
CA SER A 41 27.53 -1.27 15.46
C SER A 41 26.40 -1.61 14.50
N GLY A 42 25.40 -0.72 14.41
CA GLY A 42 24.62 -0.46 13.20
C GLY A 42 24.04 -1.67 12.46
N SER A 43 23.14 -2.43 13.09
CA SER A 43 22.28 -3.35 12.36
C SER A 43 21.05 -2.61 11.85
N GLY A 44 20.99 -2.41 10.52
CA GLY A 44 19.77 -2.07 9.80
C GLY A 44 18.62 -3.00 10.18
N LEU A 45 17.66 -2.47 10.90
CA LEU A 45 16.39 -3.12 11.20
C LEU A 45 15.29 -2.33 10.48
N GLY A 46 14.61 -2.98 9.53
CA GLY A 46 13.26 -2.56 9.14
C GLY A 46 12.84 -2.75 7.69
N LEU A 47 13.66 -3.33 6.81
CA LEU A 47 13.26 -3.55 5.41
C LEU A 47 12.67 -4.94 5.11
N ASP A 48 12.63 -5.86 6.09
CA ASP A 48 12.32 -7.27 5.84
C ASP A 48 11.30 -7.91 6.81
N SER A 49 10.31 -7.16 7.30
CA SER A 49 9.10 -7.76 7.88
C SER A 49 8.02 -7.87 6.79
N GLY A 50 7.74 -9.10 6.34
CA GLY A 50 6.88 -9.40 5.19
C GLY A 50 5.44 -8.90 5.23
N MET A 51 4.94 -8.40 6.37
CA MET A 51 3.61 -7.83 6.50
C MET A 51 3.68 -6.31 6.72
N ARG A 52 3.10 -5.54 5.80
CA ARG A 52 3.10 -4.06 5.82
C ARG A 52 1.83 -3.49 5.20
N ILE A 53 1.25 -2.49 5.86
CA ILE A 53 0.16 -1.67 5.32
C ILE A 53 0.71 -0.26 5.10
N TRP A 54 0.67 0.21 3.86
CA TRP A 54 1.14 1.54 3.50
C TRP A 54 0.08 2.56 3.88
N ASP A 55 0.48 3.72 4.38
CA ASP A 55 -0.44 4.81 4.73
C ASP A 55 -0.58 5.83 3.59
N ILE A 56 0.33 5.81 2.62
CA ILE A 56 0.25 6.60 1.39
C ILE A 56 -0.72 5.98 0.37
N ASP A 57 -1.08 6.77 -0.65
CA ASP A 57 -2.07 6.35 -1.66
C ASP A 57 -1.62 5.10 -2.44
N PRO A 58 -2.53 4.12 -2.70
CA PRO A 58 -2.21 2.92 -3.47
C PRO A 58 -1.68 3.19 -4.89
N GLY A 59 -1.98 4.35 -5.46
CA GLY A 59 -1.46 4.81 -6.75
C GLY A 59 0.07 4.81 -6.83
N TYR A 60 0.76 5.02 -5.71
CA TYR A 60 2.23 4.97 -5.63
C TYR A 60 2.80 3.56 -5.61
N LEU A 61 2.00 2.57 -5.24
CA LEU A 61 2.45 1.18 -5.14
C LEU A 61 2.57 0.58 -6.53
N ASN A 62 3.70 -0.05 -6.83
CA ASN A 62 3.81 -0.89 -8.01
C ASN A 62 2.95 -2.14 -7.89
N ARG A 63 2.84 -2.91 -8.97
CA ARG A 63 2.00 -4.12 -9.02
C ARG A 63 2.25 -5.07 -7.84
N GLN A 64 3.53 -5.37 -7.54
CA GLN A 64 3.88 -6.32 -6.49
C GLN A 64 3.54 -5.81 -5.09
N SER A 65 3.82 -4.54 -4.78
CA SER A 65 3.46 -3.96 -3.47
C SER A 65 1.95 -3.80 -3.31
N LEU A 66 1.22 -3.46 -4.38
CA LEU A 66 -0.24 -3.32 -4.32
C LEU A 66 -0.91 -4.66 -3.99
N LEU A 67 -0.56 -5.72 -4.72
CA LEU A 67 -1.10 -7.07 -4.50
C LEU A 67 -0.59 -7.67 -3.18
N GLY A 68 0.66 -7.36 -2.80
CA GLY A 68 1.22 -7.74 -1.51
C GLY A 68 0.42 -7.12 -0.37
N GLU A 69 0.25 -5.80 -0.36
CA GLU A 69 -0.52 -5.11 0.69
C GLU A 69 -1.96 -5.61 0.76
N HIS A 70 -2.63 -5.84 -0.37
CA HIS A 70 -3.98 -6.43 -0.38
C HIS A 70 -4.04 -7.77 0.35
N ARG A 71 -3.09 -8.67 0.10
CA ARG A 71 -2.99 -9.97 0.79
C ARG A 71 -2.69 -9.81 2.28
N GLU A 72 -1.75 -8.94 2.62
CA GLU A 72 -1.35 -8.68 4.01
C GLU A 72 -2.52 -8.08 4.82
N LEU A 73 -3.29 -7.18 4.21
CA LEU A 73 -4.50 -6.61 4.80
C LEU A 73 -5.50 -7.71 5.13
N HIS A 74 -5.73 -8.65 4.21
CA HIS A 74 -6.58 -9.83 4.46
C HIS A 74 -6.05 -10.70 5.60
N GLY A 75 -4.73 -10.85 5.72
CA GLY A 75 -4.09 -11.51 6.85
C GLY A 75 -4.43 -10.86 8.19
N ILE A 76 -4.23 -9.54 8.30
CA ILE A 76 -4.57 -8.75 9.49
C ILE A 76 -6.06 -8.84 9.79
N ALA A 77 -6.92 -8.62 8.78
CA ALA A 77 -8.37 -8.72 8.90
C ALA A 77 -8.80 -10.09 9.45
N SER A 78 -8.24 -11.18 8.94
CA SER A 78 -8.54 -12.53 9.42
C SER A 78 -8.09 -12.75 10.86
N ILE A 79 -6.94 -12.20 11.27
CA ILE A 79 -6.46 -12.29 12.65
C ILE A 79 -7.39 -11.54 13.60
N LEU A 80 -7.73 -10.29 13.27
CA LEU A 80 -8.59 -9.44 14.09
C LEU A 80 -10.01 -10.00 14.22
N ARG A 81 -10.60 -10.48 13.11
CA ARG A 81 -11.97 -11.02 13.10
C ARG A 81 -12.08 -12.36 13.84
N ASN A 82 -11.08 -13.23 13.70
CA ASN A 82 -11.18 -14.62 14.18
C ASN A 82 -10.35 -14.87 15.46
N GLY A 83 -9.70 -13.85 16.03
CA GLY A 83 -8.87 -13.99 17.23
C GLY A 83 -7.68 -14.94 17.07
N LYS A 84 -7.10 -15.05 15.86
CA LYS A 84 -6.00 -15.98 15.59
C LYS A 84 -4.74 -15.57 16.37
N LYS A 85 -4.02 -16.53 16.93
CA LYS A 85 -2.84 -16.25 17.79
C LYS A 85 -1.53 -15.99 17.06
N GLY A 86 -1.42 -16.28 15.76
CA GLY A 86 -0.18 -16.25 14.97
C GLY A 86 0.49 -14.86 14.88
N TYR A 87 0.43 -14.20 13.72
CA TYR A 87 0.93 -12.83 13.55
C TYR A 87 0.15 -11.76 14.37
N ALA A 88 -0.55 -12.15 15.43
CA ALA A 88 -1.32 -11.28 16.32
C ALA A 88 -0.46 -10.20 17.00
N ARG A 89 0.79 -10.55 17.34
CA ARG A 89 1.75 -9.64 17.97
C ARG A 89 2.61 -8.87 16.96
N HIS A 90 2.35 -9.03 15.67
CA HIS A 90 3.07 -8.25 14.66
C HIS A 90 2.73 -6.76 14.81
N PRO A 91 3.70 -5.83 14.66
CA PRO A 91 3.46 -4.40 14.83
C PRO A 91 2.28 -3.86 14.01
N GLU A 92 2.14 -4.30 12.75
CA GLU A 92 0.96 -3.93 11.93
C GLU A 92 -0.35 -4.46 12.53
N THR A 93 -0.43 -5.74 12.93
CA THR A 93 -1.66 -6.28 13.51
C THR A 93 -2.06 -5.53 14.77
N LEU A 94 -1.08 -5.21 15.63
CA LEU A 94 -1.30 -4.44 16.85
C LEU A 94 -1.76 -3.01 16.52
N ARG A 95 -1.13 -2.35 15.55
CA ARG A 95 -1.48 -1.00 15.11
C ARG A 95 -2.92 -0.91 14.58
N TRP A 96 -3.40 -1.95 13.89
CA TRP A 96 -4.75 -2.00 13.32
C TRP A 96 -5.80 -2.60 14.28
N SER A 97 -5.39 -3.07 15.46
CA SER A 97 -6.31 -3.60 16.46
C SER A 97 -7.32 -2.54 16.89
N GLY A 98 -8.61 -2.86 16.79
CA GLY A 98 -9.69 -1.92 17.07
C GLY A 98 -9.98 -0.91 15.95
N HIS A 99 -9.29 -0.94 14.81
CA HIS A 99 -9.47 0.01 13.71
C HIS A 99 -10.15 -0.64 12.49
N GLY A 100 -11.18 -1.46 12.72
CA GLY A 100 -11.85 -2.27 11.70
C GLY A 100 -12.39 -1.46 10.53
N TRP A 101 -13.10 -0.36 10.82
CA TRP A 101 -13.64 0.54 9.80
C TRP A 101 -12.56 1.15 8.91
N ALA A 102 -11.44 1.56 9.51
CA ALA A 102 -10.32 2.11 8.75
C ALA A 102 -9.64 1.04 7.89
N LEU A 103 -9.57 -0.21 8.39
CA LEU A 103 -9.01 -1.34 7.65
C LEU A 103 -9.87 -1.69 6.42
N GLU A 104 -11.20 -1.70 6.57
CA GLU A 104 -12.13 -1.79 5.45
C GLU A 104 -11.92 -0.63 4.46
N ARG A 105 -11.78 0.60 4.95
CA ARG A 105 -11.56 1.76 4.08
C ARG A 105 -10.27 1.63 3.30
N ARG A 106 -9.18 1.21 3.94
CA ARG A 106 -7.90 0.93 3.27
C ARG A 106 -8.04 -0.17 2.23
N HIS A 107 -8.79 -1.24 2.54
CA HIS A 107 -9.11 -2.29 1.57
C HIS A 107 -9.84 -1.73 0.34
N ARG A 108 -10.86 -0.89 0.54
CA ARG A 108 -11.58 -0.24 -0.58
C ARG A 108 -10.65 0.62 -1.43
N GLN A 109 -9.71 1.35 -0.83
CA GLN A 109 -8.71 2.13 -1.58
C GLN A 109 -7.83 1.22 -2.46
N LEU A 110 -7.34 0.09 -1.90
CA LEU A 110 -6.57 -0.90 -2.66
C LEU A 110 -7.40 -1.49 -3.80
N ALA A 111 -8.64 -1.91 -3.51
CA ALA A 111 -9.55 -2.50 -4.50
C ALA A 111 -9.89 -1.52 -5.64
N CYS A 112 -10.10 -0.23 -5.34
CA CYS A 112 -10.36 0.78 -6.36
C CYS A 112 -9.15 1.01 -7.27
N GLU A 113 -7.93 1.06 -6.71
CA GLU A 113 -6.70 1.16 -7.50
C GLU A 113 -6.44 -0.12 -8.30
N MET A 114 -6.72 -1.29 -7.73
CA MET A 114 -6.69 -2.57 -8.43
C MET A 114 -7.64 -2.57 -9.63
N ALA A 115 -8.89 -2.15 -9.44
CA ALA A 115 -9.88 -2.02 -10.51
C ALA A 115 -9.46 -0.98 -11.56
N LEU A 116 -8.80 0.10 -11.15
CA LEU A 116 -8.24 1.10 -12.08
C LEU A 116 -7.16 0.50 -12.98
N ARG A 117 -6.44 -0.51 -12.51
CA ARG A 117 -5.38 -1.22 -13.25
C ARG A 117 -5.84 -2.54 -13.87
N GLY A 118 -7.16 -2.78 -13.96
CA GLY A 118 -7.73 -3.95 -14.62
C GLY A 118 -7.79 -5.23 -13.77
N TYR A 119 -7.54 -5.15 -12.46
CA TYR A 119 -7.74 -6.28 -11.55
C TYR A 119 -9.16 -6.31 -10.98
N VAL A 120 -9.67 -7.51 -10.72
CA VAL A 120 -10.98 -7.70 -10.07
C VAL A 120 -10.75 -8.21 -8.65
N ASP A 121 -11.07 -7.39 -7.65
CA ASP A 121 -11.17 -7.86 -6.27
C ASP A 121 -12.51 -8.60 -6.07
N ARG A 122 -12.43 -9.79 -5.47
CA ARG A 122 -13.60 -10.67 -5.19
C ARG A 122 -13.71 -11.01 -3.70
N SER A 123 -12.95 -10.31 -2.87
CA SER A 123 -12.77 -10.62 -1.45
C SER A 123 -12.99 -9.35 -0.63
N PRO A 124 -14.24 -8.86 -0.51
CA PRO A 124 -14.52 -7.70 0.34
C PRO A 124 -14.19 -7.99 1.81
N VAL A 125 -13.63 -7.00 2.50
CA VAL A 125 -13.36 -7.06 3.95
C VAL A 125 -14.53 -6.45 4.70
N GLY A 126 -15.35 -7.29 5.34
CA GLY A 126 -16.42 -6.86 6.24
C GLY A 126 -15.96 -6.86 7.71
N ILE A 127 -15.26 -5.81 8.15
CA ILE A 127 -14.93 -5.61 9.57
C ILE A 127 -15.36 -4.19 9.93
N HIS A 128 -16.40 -4.09 10.76
CA HIS A 128 -16.96 -2.82 11.17
C HIS A 128 -16.69 -2.64 12.67
N ALA A 129 -15.70 -1.82 13.00
CA ALA A 129 -15.38 -1.44 14.38
C ALA A 129 -14.81 -0.02 14.39
N ASN A 130 -15.21 0.78 15.37
CA ASN A 130 -14.75 2.15 15.63
C ASN A 130 -14.74 3.02 14.36
N GLU A 131 -15.96 3.34 13.87
CA GLU A 131 -16.15 4.16 12.67
C GLU A 131 -15.40 5.49 12.74
N GLY A 132 -14.73 5.85 11.64
CA GLY A 132 -13.98 7.09 11.51
C GLY A 132 -12.60 7.06 12.18
N VAL A 133 -12.25 6.02 12.94
CA VAL A 133 -11.00 5.99 13.73
C VAL A 133 -9.89 5.23 13.01
N TRP A 134 -8.91 5.98 12.51
CA TRP A 134 -7.66 5.44 11.98
C TRP A 134 -6.62 5.21 13.08
N PRO A 135 -5.64 4.32 12.88
CA PRO A 135 -4.47 4.26 13.75
C PRO A 135 -3.77 5.63 13.83
N ALA A 136 -3.55 6.12 15.05
CA ALA A 136 -2.94 7.43 15.30
C ALA A 136 -1.43 7.43 15.03
N THR A 137 -0.78 6.27 15.17
CA THR A 137 0.65 6.11 14.97
C THR A 137 0.96 5.49 13.61
N TYR A 138 2.12 5.83 13.09
CA TYR A 138 2.69 5.23 11.89
C TYR A 138 3.85 4.33 12.31
N ILE A 139 4.01 3.16 11.67
CA ILE A 139 5.26 2.40 11.77
C ILE A 139 6.37 3.19 11.05
N ASP A 140 6.06 3.64 9.84
CA ASP A 140 6.88 4.57 9.07
C ASP A 140 6.03 5.78 8.70
N ALA A 141 6.46 6.98 9.06
CA ALA A 141 5.74 8.20 8.68
C ALA A 141 5.62 8.32 7.14
N PRO A 142 4.58 8.98 6.60
CA PRO A 142 4.33 9.06 5.15
C PRO A 142 5.55 9.47 4.29
N HIS A 143 6.33 10.45 4.74
CA HIS A 143 7.55 10.86 4.04
C HIS A 143 8.61 9.76 3.97
N ARG A 144 8.74 8.97 5.04
CA ARG A 144 9.64 7.81 5.09
C ARG A 144 9.14 6.70 4.19
N GLN A 145 7.82 6.50 4.10
CA GLN A 145 7.23 5.53 3.17
C GLN A 145 7.57 5.86 1.71
N PHE A 146 7.54 7.13 1.30
CA PHE A 146 7.99 7.54 -0.05
C PHE A 146 9.46 7.19 -0.30
N ARG A 147 10.35 7.42 0.68
CA ARG A 147 11.79 7.06 0.58
C ARG A 147 11.97 5.55 0.47
N LEU A 148 11.30 4.77 1.32
CA LEU A 148 11.34 3.30 1.30
C LEU A 148 10.85 2.74 -0.04
N LEU A 149 9.81 3.32 -0.63
CA LEU A 149 9.37 2.94 -1.97
C LEU A 149 10.40 3.35 -3.04
N GLY A 150 11.04 4.50 -2.91
CA GLY A 150 12.11 4.95 -3.80
C GLY A 150 13.27 3.95 -3.85
N GLU A 151 13.74 3.53 -2.68
CA GLU A 151 14.76 2.49 -2.52
C GLU A 151 14.28 1.15 -3.09
N LYS A 152 13.07 0.72 -2.72
CA LYS A 152 12.49 -0.55 -3.18
C LYS A 152 12.30 -0.62 -4.70
N TYR A 153 12.07 0.53 -5.35
CA TYR A 153 11.72 0.64 -6.77
C TYR A 153 12.84 1.19 -7.65
N ALA A 154 14.07 1.35 -7.14
CA ALA A 154 15.19 1.88 -7.91
C ALA A 154 15.33 1.20 -9.28
N ASP A 155 15.24 -0.13 -9.30
CA ASP A 155 15.36 -0.96 -10.50
C ASP A 155 14.09 -1.77 -10.83
N LYS A 156 12.92 -1.29 -10.38
CA LYS A 156 11.64 -1.99 -10.58
C LYS A 156 10.61 -1.08 -11.23
N GLU A 157 9.59 -1.71 -11.80
CA GLU A 157 8.38 -1.02 -12.22
C GLU A 157 7.82 -0.19 -11.05
N LYS A 158 7.44 1.05 -11.33
CA LYS A 158 6.86 1.99 -10.35
C LYS A 158 5.34 1.83 -10.27
N GLY A 159 4.71 2.52 -9.32
CA GLY A 159 3.26 2.66 -9.30
C GLY A 159 2.72 3.43 -10.50
N ARG A 160 1.38 3.45 -10.64
CA ARG A 160 0.70 4.28 -11.64
C ARG A 160 1.10 5.76 -11.46
N ILE A 161 1.12 6.20 -10.21
CA ILE A 161 1.58 7.53 -9.83
C ILE A 161 3.10 7.44 -9.56
N PRO A 162 3.93 8.24 -10.25
CA PRO A 162 5.35 8.28 -9.93
C PRO A 162 5.57 8.83 -8.52
N LEU A 163 6.62 8.39 -7.84
CA LEU A 163 6.99 8.97 -6.55
C LEU A 163 7.32 10.46 -6.74
N PRO A 164 6.80 11.36 -5.89
CA PRO A 164 6.97 12.79 -6.06
C PRO A 164 8.43 13.19 -5.82
N ALA A 165 8.99 13.97 -6.75
CA ALA A 165 10.37 14.45 -6.64
C ALA A 165 10.53 15.61 -5.65
N ASN A 166 9.45 16.35 -5.37
CA ASN A 166 9.42 17.53 -4.51
C ASN A 166 7.98 17.82 -4.03
N GLU A 167 7.82 18.88 -3.24
CA GLU A 167 6.55 19.32 -2.67
C GLU A 167 5.53 19.72 -3.72
N GLN A 168 5.95 20.34 -4.83
CA GLN A 168 5.05 20.72 -5.92
C GLN A 168 4.47 19.49 -6.62
N ALA A 169 5.29 18.45 -6.84
CA ALA A 169 4.83 17.17 -7.38
C ALA A 169 3.90 16.46 -6.40
N LEU A 170 4.25 16.40 -5.11
CA LEU A 170 3.40 15.77 -4.10
C LEU A 170 2.04 16.49 -3.99
N TRP A 171 2.04 17.82 -3.96
CA TRP A 171 0.82 18.61 -3.94
C TRP A 171 -0.04 18.38 -5.19
N SER A 172 0.56 18.37 -6.38
CA SER A 172 -0.20 18.20 -7.63
C SER A 172 -0.93 16.85 -7.69
N HIS A 173 -0.31 15.78 -7.18
CA HIS A 173 -0.93 14.45 -7.11
C HIS A 173 -2.19 14.45 -6.24
N TYR A 174 -2.16 15.11 -5.08
CA TYR A 174 -3.24 15.11 -4.08
C TYR A 174 -4.28 16.23 -4.26
N LYS A 175 -4.03 17.19 -5.15
CA LYS A 175 -4.81 18.43 -5.29
C LYS A 175 -6.33 18.21 -5.32
N TYR A 176 -6.82 17.22 -6.07
CA TYR A 176 -8.26 16.93 -6.14
C TYR A 176 -8.79 16.13 -4.95
N SER A 177 -7.99 15.25 -4.36
CA SER A 177 -8.37 14.57 -3.11
C SER A 177 -8.55 15.58 -1.98
N VAL A 178 -7.73 16.65 -1.93
CA VAL A 178 -7.87 17.74 -0.96
C VAL A 178 -9.06 18.63 -1.30
N LEU A 179 -9.23 19.03 -2.57
CA LEU A 179 -10.37 19.84 -3.00
C LEU A 179 -11.72 19.20 -2.67
N ALA A 180 -11.80 17.87 -2.78
CA ALA A 180 -13.02 17.12 -2.48
C ALA A 180 -13.45 17.19 -1.01
N ARG A 181 -12.53 17.56 -0.11
CA ARG A 181 -12.73 17.55 1.34
C ARG A 181 -12.81 18.96 1.90
N ASP A 182 -11.88 19.81 1.48
CA ASP A 182 -11.70 21.12 2.08
C ASP A 182 -11.11 22.12 1.05
N PRO A 183 -11.97 22.93 0.40
CA PRO A 183 -11.54 24.00 -0.51
C PRO A 183 -10.76 25.13 0.18
N GLY A 184 -10.87 25.29 1.49
CA GLY A 184 -10.06 26.23 2.28
C GLY A 184 -8.62 25.73 2.37
N ARG A 185 -8.44 24.52 2.90
CA ARG A 185 -7.13 23.85 2.98
C ARG A 185 -6.48 23.68 1.63
N TYR A 186 -7.25 23.42 0.58
CA TYR A 186 -6.75 23.40 -0.79
C TYR A 186 -5.99 24.69 -1.15
N ARG A 187 -6.59 25.84 -0.86
CA ARG A 187 -6.01 27.16 -1.19
C ARG A 187 -4.81 27.46 -0.31
N GLU A 188 -4.90 27.13 0.97
CA GLU A 188 -3.83 27.33 1.95
C GLU A 188 -2.59 26.51 1.61
N ILE A 189 -2.74 25.19 1.43
CA ILE A 189 -1.64 24.28 1.08
C ILE A 189 -1.05 24.68 -0.27
N GLY A 190 -1.88 24.95 -1.28
CA GLY A 190 -1.41 25.38 -2.59
C GLY A 190 -0.58 26.67 -2.54
N ARG A 191 -0.99 27.64 -1.71
CA ARG A 191 -0.23 28.88 -1.47
C ARG A 191 1.09 28.60 -0.76
N ALA A 192 1.07 27.82 0.32
CA ALA A 192 2.27 27.49 1.09
C ALA A 192 3.31 26.73 0.25
N VAL A 193 2.88 25.76 -0.57
CA VAL A 193 3.75 25.00 -1.49
C VAL A 193 4.33 25.90 -2.59
N SER A 194 3.54 26.83 -3.14
CA SER A 194 4.02 27.80 -4.13
C SER A 194 5.10 28.72 -3.55
N ARG A 195 4.94 29.13 -2.29
CA ARG A 195 5.90 29.96 -1.55
C ARG A 195 7.06 29.19 -0.92
N LYS A 196 7.10 27.86 -1.07
CA LYS A 196 8.10 26.96 -0.44
C LYS A 196 8.12 27.07 1.09
N GLU A 197 6.98 27.38 1.71
CA GLU A 197 6.83 27.55 3.17
C GLU A 197 6.55 26.21 3.88
N LEU A 198 6.26 25.15 3.11
CA LEU A 198 5.88 23.84 3.63
C LEU A 198 6.83 22.78 3.08
N GLY A 199 7.65 22.18 3.95
CA GLY A 199 8.58 21.12 3.56
C GLY A 199 7.89 19.77 3.32
N PHE A 200 8.52 18.92 2.51
CA PHE A 200 8.00 17.62 2.08
C PHE A 200 7.45 16.75 3.22
N ASP A 201 8.20 16.66 4.33
CA ASP A 201 7.84 15.76 5.43
C ASP A 201 6.51 16.15 6.09
N ARG A 202 6.29 17.46 6.29
CA ARG A 202 5.05 18.01 6.86
C ARG A 202 3.90 17.94 5.86
N LEU A 203 4.16 18.26 4.59
CA LEU A 203 3.17 18.14 3.53
C LEU A 203 2.65 16.70 3.38
N ALA A 204 3.54 15.71 3.37
CA ALA A 204 3.16 14.30 3.25
C ALA A 204 2.26 13.84 4.40
N LEU A 205 2.59 14.23 5.65
CA LEU A 205 1.76 13.94 6.82
C LEU A 205 0.37 14.56 6.71
N GLU A 206 0.31 15.84 6.33
CA GLU A 206 -0.94 16.58 6.21
C GLU A 206 -1.85 16.03 5.10
N LEU A 207 -1.29 15.72 3.93
CA LEU A 207 -2.06 15.16 2.82
C LEU A 207 -2.60 13.76 3.13
N VAL A 208 -1.80 12.90 3.76
CA VAL A 208 -2.29 11.56 4.20
C VAL A 208 -3.39 11.72 5.24
N ALA A 209 -3.25 12.61 6.23
CA ALA A 209 -4.28 12.87 7.22
C ALA A 209 -5.59 13.36 6.58
N ILE A 210 -5.52 14.28 5.61
CA ILE A 210 -6.69 14.74 4.86
C ILE A 210 -7.31 13.57 4.08
N SER A 211 -6.51 12.75 3.39
CA SER A 211 -7.04 11.62 2.59
C SER A 211 -7.78 10.54 3.39
N ARG A 212 -7.58 10.52 4.72
CA ARG A 212 -8.27 9.61 5.65
C ARG A 212 -9.67 10.07 6.06
N THR A 213 -10.09 11.29 5.69
CA THR A 213 -11.44 11.78 5.99
C THR A 213 -12.40 11.54 4.83
N ARG A 214 -13.68 11.36 5.14
CA ARG A 214 -14.73 11.24 4.13
C ARG A 214 -14.97 12.60 3.48
N PRO A 215 -14.89 12.73 2.15
CA PRO A 215 -15.29 13.96 1.47
C PRO A 215 -16.81 14.13 1.53
N GLY A 216 -17.27 15.38 1.63
CA GLY A 216 -18.69 15.71 1.49
C GLY A 216 -19.14 15.62 0.03
N GLU A 217 -20.43 15.38 -0.21
CA GLU A 217 -20.97 15.21 -1.57
C GLU A 217 -20.70 16.42 -2.48
N GLY A 218 -20.92 17.64 -1.97
CA GLY A 218 -20.64 18.87 -2.71
C GLY A 218 -19.15 19.03 -3.06
N GLY A 219 -18.26 18.64 -2.14
CA GLY A 219 -16.82 18.64 -2.38
C GLY A 219 -16.42 17.62 -3.44
N LEU A 220 -16.93 16.38 -3.37
CA LEU A 220 -16.76 15.37 -4.41
C LEU A 220 -17.19 15.90 -5.77
N ARG A 221 -18.41 16.45 -5.87
CA ARG A 221 -18.94 16.98 -7.13
C ARG A 221 -18.02 18.05 -7.71
N ASN A 222 -17.58 19.00 -6.89
CA ASN A 222 -16.67 20.05 -7.31
C ASN A 222 -15.34 19.47 -7.84
N ALA A 223 -14.69 18.59 -7.08
CA ALA A 223 -13.43 17.98 -7.50
C ALA A 223 -13.57 17.19 -8.81
N ILE A 224 -14.65 16.44 -8.97
CA ILE A 224 -14.92 15.61 -10.14
C ILE A 224 -15.23 16.48 -11.37
N GLN A 225 -15.97 17.57 -11.22
CA GLN A 225 -16.19 18.53 -12.30
C GLN A 225 -14.88 19.18 -12.78
N HIS A 226 -13.96 19.47 -11.86
CA HIS A 226 -12.63 19.93 -12.24
C HIS A 226 -11.84 18.86 -12.98
N MET A 227 -11.88 17.59 -12.54
CA MET A 227 -11.25 16.47 -13.25
C MET A 227 -11.85 16.27 -14.65
N TRP A 228 -13.18 16.33 -14.76
CA TRP A 228 -13.89 16.29 -16.04
C TRP A 228 -13.44 17.41 -16.99
N GLY A 229 -13.16 18.60 -16.46
CA GLY A 229 -12.61 19.72 -17.24
C GLY A 229 -11.26 19.41 -17.91
N HIS A 230 -10.46 18.50 -17.36
CA HIS A 230 -9.24 18.00 -18.02
C HIS A 230 -9.57 16.93 -19.07
N ALA A 231 -10.35 15.92 -18.69
CA ALA A 231 -10.69 14.80 -19.58
C ALA A 231 -11.45 15.26 -20.85
N SER A 232 -12.37 16.21 -20.71
CA SER A 232 -13.26 16.66 -21.79
C SER A 232 -12.61 17.57 -22.82
N ARG A 233 -11.53 18.29 -22.46
CA ARG A 233 -10.80 19.15 -23.40
C ARG A 233 -10.14 18.33 -24.51
N GLU A 234 -9.74 17.12 -24.17
CA GLU A 234 -8.99 16.21 -25.04
C GLU A 234 -9.90 15.17 -25.74
N SER A 235 -11.16 15.02 -25.30
CA SER A 235 -12.04 13.91 -25.75
C SER A 235 -13.16 14.29 -26.73
N GLY A 236 -13.20 15.52 -27.27
CA GLY A 236 -14.23 15.93 -28.23
C GLY A 236 -15.68 15.74 -27.75
N GLU A 237 -16.56 15.22 -28.63
CA GLU A 237 -18.05 15.24 -28.64
C GLU A 237 -18.81 14.78 -27.36
N LYS A 238 -18.17 14.26 -26.30
CA LYS A 238 -18.84 13.77 -25.07
C LYS A 238 -19.31 14.87 -24.09
N ARG A 239 -19.58 16.09 -24.57
CA ARG A 239 -19.98 17.23 -23.72
C ARG A 239 -21.48 17.24 -23.38
N LEU A 240 -22.29 16.59 -24.21
CA LEU A 240 -23.74 16.60 -24.14
C LEU A 240 -24.21 15.48 -23.21
N ALA A 241 -25.02 15.81 -22.20
CA ALA A 241 -25.64 14.94 -21.18
C ALA A 241 -24.90 14.64 -19.85
N ILE A 242 -23.91 15.45 -19.45
CA ILE A 242 -23.22 15.24 -18.14
C ILE A 242 -23.97 15.81 -16.95
N GLN A 243 -24.79 16.84 -17.16
CA GLN A 243 -25.54 17.47 -16.09
C GLN A 243 -26.59 16.52 -15.48
N SER A 244 -27.03 15.50 -16.23
CA SER A 244 -27.98 14.48 -15.77
C SER A 244 -27.31 13.28 -15.11
N LEU A 245 -25.98 13.14 -15.16
CA LEU A 245 -25.28 12.02 -14.55
C LEU A 245 -25.27 12.16 -13.03
N SER A 246 -25.47 11.04 -12.34
CA SER A 246 -25.15 10.94 -10.93
C SER A 246 -23.66 11.22 -10.70
N LEU A 247 -23.31 11.56 -9.46
CA LEU A 247 -21.93 11.83 -9.07
C LEU A 247 -20.98 10.67 -9.43
N ARG A 248 -21.45 9.44 -9.21
CA ARG A 248 -20.69 8.21 -9.48
C ARG A 248 -20.52 7.97 -10.97
N GLU A 249 -21.59 8.13 -11.77
CA GLU A 249 -21.52 7.97 -13.23
C GLU A 249 -20.57 8.99 -13.85
N LEU A 250 -20.67 10.27 -13.46
CA LEU A 250 -19.75 11.31 -13.91
C LEU A 250 -18.30 10.95 -13.58
N PHE A 251 -18.03 10.43 -12.38
CA PHE A 251 -16.69 10.01 -12.01
C PHE A 251 -16.19 8.84 -12.85
N LEU A 252 -17.02 7.82 -13.07
CA LEU A 252 -16.66 6.65 -13.87
C LEU A 252 -16.35 7.03 -15.32
N VAL A 253 -17.17 7.87 -15.94
CA VAL A 253 -16.93 8.39 -17.31
C VAL A 253 -15.66 9.24 -17.35
N THR A 254 -15.46 10.13 -16.36
CA THR A 254 -14.22 10.93 -16.27
C THR A 254 -12.98 10.03 -16.20
N ARG A 255 -13.06 8.97 -15.39
CA ARG A 255 -11.98 8.00 -15.20
C ARG A 255 -11.70 7.20 -16.48
N GLU A 256 -12.75 6.72 -17.15
CA GLU A 256 -12.65 5.98 -18.40
C GLU A 256 -11.93 6.81 -19.47
N ILE A 257 -12.38 8.04 -19.70
CA ILE A 257 -11.75 8.94 -20.67
C ILE A 257 -10.30 9.21 -20.27
N ALA A 258 -10.04 9.54 -19.01
CA ALA A 258 -8.68 9.82 -18.54
C ALA A 258 -7.71 8.66 -18.78
N LEU A 259 -8.18 7.41 -18.65
CA LEU A 259 -7.40 6.21 -18.97
C LEU A 259 -7.21 6.04 -20.48
N GLU A 260 -8.27 6.22 -21.27
CA GLU A 260 -8.28 6.07 -22.73
C GLU A 260 -7.25 7.02 -23.37
N ILE A 261 -7.28 8.30 -23.00
CA ILE A 261 -6.37 9.32 -23.54
C ILE A 261 -5.05 9.43 -22.76
N ARG A 262 -4.92 8.68 -21.66
CA ARG A 262 -3.80 8.76 -20.70
C ARG A 262 -3.51 10.20 -20.23
N GLU A 263 -4.55 10.93 -19.83
CA GLU A 263 -4.45 12.37 -19.50
C GLU A 263 -3.36 12.59 -18.43
N PRO A 264 -2.28 13.32 -18.73
CA PRO A 264 -1.07 13.31 -17.91
C PRO A 264 -1.26 13.77 -16.47
N TYR A 265 -2.21 14.68 -16.21
CA TYR A 265 -2.45 15.24 -14.89
C TYR A 265 -3.28 14.28 -14.02
N LEU A 266 -4.38 13.75 -14.55
CA LEU A 266 -5.29 12.82 -13.90
C LEU A 266 -4.63 11.46 -13.67
N MET A 267 -3.81 10.98 -14.61
CA MET A 267 -3.08 9.72 -14.45
C MET A 267 -2.12 9.75 -13.26
N LYS A 268 -1.64 10.94 -12.86
CA LYS A 268 -0.80 11.16 -11.68
C LYS A 268 -1.60 11.57 -10.44
N SER A 269 -2.92 11.73 -10.54
CA SER A 269 -3.74 12.12 -9.41
C SER A 269 -4.12 10.91 -8.54
N THR A 270 -4.06 11.09 -7.22
CA THR A 270 -4.59 10.13 -6.24
C THR A 270 -6.10 9.99 -6.39
N ALA A 271 -6.78 11.12 -6.64
CA ALA A 271 -8.23 11.20 -6.72
C ALA A 271 -8.85 10.25 -7.75
N LEU A 272 -8.13 9.92 -8.84
CA LEU A 272 -8.58 9.04 -9.91
C LEU A 272 -8.91 7.62 -9.44
N GLY A 273 -8.19 7.10 -8.44
CA GLY A 273 -8.49 5.82 -7.79
C GLY A 273 -9.20 6.02 -6.44
N GLU A 274 -8.76 7.02 -5.68
CA GLU A 274 -9.08 7.18 -4.27
C GLU A 274 -10.52 7.64 -4.01
N LEU A 275 -11.08 8.57 -4.81
CA LEU A 275 -12.42 9.12 -4.52
C LEU A 275 -13.53 8.07 -4.65
N LEU A 276 -13.39 7.10 -5.56
CA LEU A 276 -14.36 6.01 -5.69
C LEU A 276 -14.43 5.15 -4.42
N ALA A 277 -13.33 5.04 -3.68
CA ALA A 277 -13.31 4.30 -2.42
C ALA A 277 -14.19 4.94 -1.34
N TRP A 278 -14.58 6.22 -1.50
CA TRP A 278 -15.46 6.97 -0.60
C TRP A 278 -16.91 7.06 -1.07
N MET A 279 -17.17 6.71 -2.32
CA MET A 279 -18.53 6.63 -2.85
C MET A 279 -19.18 5.36 -2.32
N GLU A 280 -20.44 5.45 -1.90
CA GLU A 280 -21.21 4.27 -1.53
C GLU A 280 -21.42 3.41 -2.78
N VAL A 281 -21.41 2.09 -2.56
CA VAL A 281 -21.85 1.16 -3.60
C VAL A 281 -23.38 1.17 -3.53
N PRO A 282 -24.09 1.40 -4.65
CA PRO A 282 -25.54 1.31 -4.68
C PRO A 282 -26.06 -0.04 -4.20
#